data_AF-A0A6M5YRH6-F1
#
_entry.id   AF-A0A6M5YRH6-F1
#
_cell.length_a   1.000
_cell.length_b   1.000
_cell.length_c   1.000
_cell.angle_alpha   90.00
_cell.angle_beta   90.00
_cell.angle_gamma   90.00
#
_symmetry.space_group_name_H-M   'P 1'
#
loop_
_entity.id
_entity.type
_entity.pdbx_description
1 polymer ?
#
loop_
_entity_poly.entity_id
_entity_poly.type
_entity_poly.pdbx_seq_one_letter_code
_entity_poly.pdbx_strand_id
1 'polypeptide(L)'
;MVLFLVFLMLMLALFALFLGGGLVAQGYLYQNPAERMPLRALAAAVLVAGFMTLWVRIDQRAPGRYDTFFNFTPSSTVEFQEFEAVRWTGAGDKLKLDAGGNPVETTVKFKRAVGGKSGPFLEAGTGEPFKLNGSTTSGTQYMTGAIRVKAADDPEPVRYKVTLKEDPRTKTKTYKPDSKFEEEKGSRYVDAHQMGTLVVPSTGTVVLALLLNFMLMAVWLVAIWPVLRFSLGHAVVFAGALGLITMLAVMPVLFRHVRESKPPAPAAALTRPAVTRV
;
A
#
# COMPACT_ATOMS: atom_id res chain seq x y z
N MET A 1 15.51 -20.23 8.55
CA MET A 1 15.80 -21.37 7.65
C MET A 1 15.39 -21.07 6.20
N VAL A 2 14.13 -20.70 5.93
CA VAL A 2 13.63 -20.45 4.55
C VAL A 2 14.48 -19.46 3.75
N LEU A 3 14.84 -18.29 4.31
CA LEU A 3 15.68 -17.30 3.61
C LEU A 3 17.05 -17.82 3.16
N PHE A 4 17.66 -18.69 3.96
CA PHE A 4 18.96 -19.28 3.61
C PHE A 4 18.83 -20.26 2.44
N LEU A 5 17.76 -21.06 2.44
CA LEU A 5 17.47 -21.97 1.33
C LEU A 5 17.14 -21.21 0.05
N VAL A 6 16.34 -20.14 0.13
CA VAL A 6 16.10 -19.22 -0.99
C VAL A 6 17.41 -18.65 -1.52
N PHE A 7 18.29 -18.16 -0.65
CA PHE A 7 19.61 -17.65 -1.03
C PHE A 7 20.44 -18.70 -1.78
N LEU A 8 20.56 -19.93 -1.24
CA LEU A 8 21.34 -20.99 -1.86
C LEU A 8 20.79 -21.39 -3.23
N MET A 9 19.47 -21.54 -3.35
CA MET A 9 18.82 -21.88 -4.62
C MET A 9 19.01 -20.79 -5.66
N LEU A 10 18.80 -19.52 -5.29
CA LEU A 10 19.04 -18.38 -6.17
C LEU A 10 20.51 -18.30 -6.59
N MET A 11 21.44 -18.47 -5.65
CA MET A 11 22.87 -18.45 -5.93
C MET A 11 23.26 -19.54 -6.93
N LEU A 12 22.79 -20.78 -6.74
CA LEU A 12 23.08 -21.88 -7.67
C LEU A 12 22.48 -21.63 -9.06
N ALA A 13 21.22 -21.18 -9.13
CA ALA A 13 20.56 -20.86 -10.39
C ALA A 13 21.25 -19.71 -11.14
N LEU A 14 21.60 -18.63 -10.42
CA LEU A 14 22.30 -17.47 -10.97
C LEU A 14 23.74 -17.82 -11.36
N PHE A 15 24.41 -18.69 -10.62
CA PHE A 15 25.74 -19.18 -10.98
C PHE A 15 25.71 -19.91 -12.32
N ALA A 16 24.76 -20.83 -12.51
CA ALA A 16 24.55 -21.53 -13.78
C ALA A 16 24.22 -20.54 -14.91
N LEU A 17 23.37 -19.54 -14.65
CA LEU A 17 23.03 -18.49 -15.61
C LEU A 17 24.25 -17.65 -16.02
N PHE A 18 25.03 -17.16 -15.05
CA PHE A 18 26.20 -16.32 -15.34
C PHE A 18 27.32 -17.10 -16.00
N LEU A 19 27.57 -18.34 -15.59
CA LEU A 19 28.61 -19.18 -16.18
C LEU A 19 28.20 -19.63 -17.58
N GLY A 20 27.05 -20.27 -17.73
CA GLY A 20 26.57 -20.79 -19.01
C GLY A 20 26.21 -19.69 -20.00
N GLY A 21 25.37 -18.74 -19.57
CA GLY A 21 24.99 -17.59 -20.39
C GLY A 21 26.18 -16.70 -20.74
N GLY A 22 27.12 -16.54 -19.81
CA GLY A 22 28.36 -15.84 -20.07
C GLY A 22 29.23 -16.53 -21.13
N LEU A 23 29.41 -17.86 -21.07
CA LEU A 23 30.19 -18.61 -22.06
C LEU A 23 29.58 -18.47 -23.47
N VAL A 24 28.25 -18.59 -23.57
CA VAL A 24 27.54 -18.42 -24.85
C VAL A 24 27.67 -17.00 -25.37
N ALA A 25 27.39 -15.99 -24.52
CA ALA A 25 27.44 -14.59 -24.92
C ALA A 25 28.87 -14.15 -25.28
N GLN A 26 29.88 -14.61 -24.53
CA GLN A 26 31.27 -14.33 -24.87
C GLN A 26 31.71 -15.04 -26.14
N GLY A 27 31.33 -16.31 -26.36
CA GLY A 27 31.66 -17.00 -27.61
C GLY A 27 31.00 -16.39 -28.85
N TYR A 28 29.83 -15.76 -28.70
CA TYR A 28 29.13 -15.10 -29.80
C TYR A 28 29.60 -13.67 -30.06
N LEU A 29 29.81 -12.88 -28.99
CA LEU A 29 30.11 -11.45 -29.10
C LEU A 29 31.62 -11.12 -29.06
N TYR A 30 32.44 -12.03 -28.54
CA TYR A 30 33.87 -11.79 -28.27
C TYR A 30 34.73 -12.97 -28.74
N GLN A 31 36.00 -12.71 -29.06
CA GLN A 31 36.89 -13.75 -29.59
C GLN A 31 37.52 -14.63 -28.50
N ASN A 32 37.64 -14.11 -27.27
CA ASN A 32 38.28 -14.82 -26.16
C ASN A 32 37.38 -14.75 -24.91
N PRO A 33 37.13 -15.89 -24.23
CA PRO A 33 36.42 -15.89 -22.97
C PRO A 33 37.23 -15.16 -21.89
N ALA A 34 36.53 -14.53 -20.95
CA ALA A 34 37.18 -13.85 -19.84
C ALA A 34 37.89 -14.85 -18.91
N GLU A 35 39.09 -14.49 -18.47
CA GLU A 35 39.83 -15.29 -17.51
C GLU A 35 39.08 -15.46 -16.18
N ARG A 36 39.23 -16.64 -15.55
CA ARG A 36 38.62 -16.99 -14.26
C ARG A 36 37.09 -16.85 -14.25
N MET A 37 36.46 -17.16 -15.38
CA MET A 37 35.01 -17.05 -15.55
C MET A 37 34.18 -17.72 -14.44
N PRO A 38 34.49 -18.95 -13.97
CA PRO A 38 33.72 -19.56 -12.87
C PRO A 38 33.74 -18.73 -11.59
N LEU A 39 34.91 -18.21 -11.18
CA LEU A 39 35.00 -17.40 -9.96
C LEU A 39 34.22 -16.09 -10.08
N ARG A 40 34.26 -15.46 -11.26
CA ARG A 40 33.52 -14.24 -11.55
C ARG A 40 32.00 -14.49 -11.55
N ALA A 41 31.56 -15.58 -12.19
CA ALA A 41 30.16 -16.00 -12.19
C ALA A 41 29.66 -16.29 -10.77
N LEU A 42 30.48 -16.92 -9.93
CA LEU A 42 30.14 -17.17 -8.53
C LEU A 42 30.01 -15.85 -7.75
N ALA A 43 30.94 -14.91 -7.92
CA ALA A 43 30.86 -13.60 -7.27
C ALA A 43 29.60 -12.83 -7.68
N ALA A 44 29.25 -12.80 -8.97
CA ALA A 44 28.02 -12.19 -9.45
C ALA A 44 26.77 -12.88 -8.89
N ALA A 45 26.75 -14.21 -8.87
CA ALA A 45 25.65 -14.99 -8.32
C ALA A 45 25.43 -14.69 -6.83
N VAL A 46 26.50 -14.66 -6.03
CA VAL A 46 26.44 -14.30 -4.60
C VAL A 46 25.93 -12.88 -4.41
N LEU A 47 26.42 -11.91 -5.20
CA LEU A 47 26.01 -10.51 -5.10
C LEU A 47 24.52 -10.35 -5.38
N VAL A 48 24.03 -10.88 -6.51
CA VAL A 48 22.63 -10.75 -6.92
C VAL A 48 21.70 -11.55 -6.00
N ALA A 49 22.03 -12.81 -5.69
CA ALA A 49 21.25 -13.64 -4.76
C ALA A 49 21.19 -13.01 -3.37
N GLY A 50 22.31 -12.45 -2.89
CA GLY A 50 22.39 -11.76 -1.61
C GLY A 50 21.48 -10.54 -1.55
N PHE A 51 21.50 -9.71 -2.61
CA PHE A 51 20.61 -8.56 -2.71
C PHE A 51 19.13 -8.98 -2.75
N MET A 52 18.76 -9.95 -3.60
CA MET A 52 17.38 -10.45 -3.66
C MET A 52 16.91 -11.01 -2.32
N THR A 53 17.77 -11.77 -1.63
CA THR A 53 17.47 -12.33 -0.29
C THR A 53 17.31 -11.23 0.75
N LEU A 54 18.13 -10.18 0.70
CA LEU A 54 17.99 -9.00 1.56
C LEU A 54 16.66 -8.29 1.30
N TRP A 55 16.26 -8.12 0.05
CA TRP A 55 14.97 -7.51 -0.29
C TRP A 55 13.80 -8.36 0.20
N VAL A 56 13.85 -9.68 -0.02
CA VAL A 56 12.84 -10.61 0.53
C VAL A 56 12.79 -10.50 2.05
N ARG A 57 13.94 -10.40 2.75
CA ARG A 57 14.00 -10.16 4.21
C ARG A 57 13.29 -8.87 4.62
N ILE A 58 13.45 -7.79 3.85
CA ILE A 58 12.78 -6.51 4.08
C ILE A 58 11.26 -6.67 3.89
N ASP A 59 10.81 -7.35 2.83
CA ASP A 59 9.38 -7.63 2.59
C ASP A 59 8.77 -8.51 3.70
N GLN A 60 9.49 -9.49 4.27
CA GLN A 60 8.95 -10.29 5.39
C GLN A 60 8.55 -9.43 6.60
N ARG A 61 9.29 -8.33 6.84
CA ARG A 61 9.05 -7.43 7.97
C ARG A 61 7.89 -6.49 7.71
N ALA A 62 7.69 -6.10 6.45
CA ALA A 62 6.65 -5.17 6.02
C ALA A 62 6.04 -5.64 4.68
N PRO A 63 5.21 -6.71 4.72
CA PRO A 63 4.66 -7.35 3.52
C PRO A 63 3.93 -6.35 2.62
N GLY A 64 4.27 -6.33 1.33
CA GLY A 64 3.58 -5.51 0.33
C GLY A 64 3.94 -4.03 0.37
N ARG A 65 4.74 -3.56 1.33
CA ARG A 65 5.17 -2.15 1.38
C ARG A 65 6.25 -1.84 0.35
N TYR A 66 7.14 -2.79 0.06
CA TYR A 66 8.33 -2.58 -0.77
C TYR A 66 8.31 -3.49 -2.00
N ASP A 67 7.20 -3.45 -2.74
CA ASP A 67 7.04 -4.26 -3.95
C ASP A 67 7.88 -3.72 -5.13
N THR A 68 7.88 -4.45 -6.23
CA THR A 68 8.55 -4.04 -7.48
C THR A 68 7.82 -2.85 -8.11
N PHE A 69 8.50 -2.12 -9.00
CA PHE A 69 7.96 -0.91 -9.65
C PHE A 69 6.54 -1.08 -10.23
N PHE A 70 6.20 -2.29 -10.69
CA PHE A 70 4.93 -2.60 -11.33
C PHE A 70 3.79 -2.92 -10.35
N ASN A 71 4.09 -3.29 -9.11
CA ASN A 71 3.11 -3.64 -8.08
C ASN A 71 3.11 -2.66 -6.90
N PHE A 72 3.89 -1.59 -6.99
CA PHE A 72 4.08 -0.64 -5.92
C PHE A 72 2.83 0.23 -5.70
N THR A 73 2.30 0.23 -4.47
CA THR A 73 1.26 1.17 -4.04
C THR A 73 1.87 2.23 -3.11
N PRO A 74 1.81 3.53 -3.43
CA PRO A 74 2.40 4.60 -2.62
C PRO A 74 1.70 4.83 -1.28
N SER A 75 0.55 4.18 -1.08
CA SER A 75 -0.26 4.28 0.10
C SER A 75 -0.38 2.94 0.83
N SER A 76 -0.57 3.03 2.13
CA SER A 76 -0.99 1.92 2.98
C SER A 76 -2.43 2.12 3.40
N THR A 77 -3.17 1.03 3.54
CA THR A 77 -4.56 1.06 4.01
C THR A 77 -4.62 0.62 5.47
N VAL A 78 -5.35 1.39 6.28
CA VAL A 78 -5.64 1.08 7.68
C VAL A 78 -7.15 0.90 7.80
N GLU A 79 -7.59 -0.30 8.16
CA GLU A 79 -9.02 -0.56 8.39
C GLU A 79 -9.44 0.03 9.74
N PHE A 80 -10.62 0.64 9.78
CA PHE A 80 -11.28 1.08 11.01
C PHE A 80 -12.70 0.52 11.12
N GLN A 81 -13.14 0.31 12.36
CA GLN A 81 -14.43 -0.30 12.68
C GLN A 81 -15.46 0.69 13.22
N GLU A 82 -15.01 1.89 13.57
CA GLU A 82 -15.83 2.95 14.14
C GLU A 82 -15.33 4.31 13.68
N PHE A 83 -16.27 5.23 13.49
CA PHE A 83 -16.00 6.62 13.14
C PHE A 83 -17.16 7.51 13.59
N GLU A 84 -16.93 8.82 13.67
CA GLU A 84 -17.98 9.80 13.93
C GLU A 84 -18.28 10.57 12.64
N ALA A 85 -19.52 10.55 12.17
CA ALA A 85 -19.95 11.38 11.06
C ALA A 85 -20.34 12.78 11.58
N VAL A 86 -19.77 13.81 10.97
CA VAL A 86 -20.12 15.20 11.21
C VAL A 86 -21.15 15.60 10.15
N ARG A 87 -22.41 15.62 10.54
CA ARG A 87 -23.56 15.91 9.68
C ARG A 87 -23.90 17.40 9.77
N TRP A 88 -23.99 18.07 8.63
CA TRP A 88 -24.58 19.39 8.50
C TRP A 88 -26.09 19.25 8.35
N THR A 89 -26.83 19.91 9.24
CA THR A 89 -28.30 19.86 9.23
C THR A 89 -28.88 20.96 8.33
N GLY A 90 -29.96 20.65 7.62
CA GLY A 90 -30.63 21.56 6.69
C GLY A 90 -32.15 21.53 6.83
N ALA A 91 -32.80 22.51 6.23
CA ALA A 91 -34.24 22.54 6.01
C ALA A 91 -34.47 22.70 4.50
N GLY A 92 -34.83 21.61 3.81
CA GLY A 92 -34.83 21.57 2.35
C GLY A 92 -33.42 21.66 1.77
N ASP A 93 -33.28 22.32 0.62
CA ASP A 93 -32.00 22.49 -0.09
C ASP A 93 -31.02 23.47 0.57
N LYS A 94 -31.38 24.04 1.74
CA LYS A 94 -30.56 25.04 2.45
C LYS A 94 -30.01 24.48 3.77
N LEU A 95 -28.69 24.57 3.93
CA LEU A 95 -27.99 24.24 5.18
C LEU A 95 -28.32 25.28 6.25
N LYS A 96 -28.53 24.83 7.50
CA LYS A 96 -28.64 25.72 8.65
C LYS A 96 -27.25 26.26 8.97
N LEU A 97 -27.14 27.57 9.09
CA LEU A 97 -25.89 28.25 9.46
C LEU A 97 -25.97 28.72 10.92
N ASP A 98 -24.85 28.68 11.62
CA ASP A 98 -24.67 29.30 12.92
C ASP A 98 -24.49 30.83 12.81
N ALA A 99 -24.33 31.51 13.95
CA ALA A 99 -24.12 32.97 13.98
C ALA A 99 -22.84 33.42 13.24
N GLY A 100 -21.88 32.52 13.03
CA GLY A 100 -20.65 32.77 12.28
C GLY A 100 -20.76 32.42 10.79
N GLY A 101 -21.93 32.01 10.31
CA GLY A 101 -22.13 31.61 8.92
C GLY A 101 -21.61 30.21 8.57
N ASN A 102 -21.23 29.39 9.57
CA ASN A 102 -20.79 28.01 9.35
C ASN A 102 -21.98 27.04 9.44
N PRO A 103 -21.98 25.91 8.71
CA PRO A 103 -23.03 24.91 8.85
C PRO A 103 -23.14 24.37 10.28
N VAL A 104 -24.37 24.27 10.81
CA VAL A 104 -24.63 23.68 12.12
C VAL A 104 -24.30 22.17 12.06
N GLU A 105 -23.31 21.77 12.85
CA GLU A 105 -22.78 20.41 12.86
C GLU A 105 -23.37 19.56 13.98
N THR A 106 -23.81 18.35 13.63
CA THR A 106 -24.21 17.31 14.57
C THR A 106 -23.29 16.11 14.38
N THR A 107 -22.66 15.65 15.47
CA THR A 107 -21.78 14.49 15.44
C THR A 107 -22.55 13.22 15.80
N VAL A 108 -22.43 12.19 14.96
CA VAL A 108 -23.13 10.92 15.12
C VAL A 108 -22.13 9.77 15.02
N LYS A 109 -22.16 8.85 15.98
CA LYS A 109 -21.21 7.73 16.03
C LYS A 109 -21.71 6.55 15.21
N PHE A 110 -20.82 5.97 14.42
CA PHE A 110 -21.07 4.79 13.59
C PHE A 110 -20.15 3.65 13.97
N LYS A 111 -20.69 2.43 13.98
CA LYS A 111 -19.94 1.20 14.24
C LYS A 111 -20.27 0.16 13.17
N ARG A 112 -19.28 -0.60 12.72
CA ARG A 112 -19.50 -1.70 11.78
C ARG A 112 -20.41 -2.77 12.38
N ALA A 113 -21.41 -3.21 11.62
CA ALA A 113 -22.31 -4.29 12.02
C ALA A 113 -21.53 -5.59 12.29
N VAL A 114 -22.01 -6.37 13.25
CA VAL A 114 -21.43 -7.68 13.61
C VAL A 114 -21.71 -8.65 12.45
N GLY A 115 -20.68 -9.00 11.67
CA GLY A 115 -20.87 -9.84 10.48
C GLY A 115 -19.68 -9.93 9.51
N GLY A 116 -18.60 -9.17 9.73
CA GLY A 116 -17.36 -9.27 8.95
C GLY A 116 -16.90 -7.92 8.38
N LYS A 117 -15.77 -7.95 7.66
CA LYS A 117 -15.10 -6.76 7.08
C LYS A 117 -15.94 -5.97 6.08
N SER A 118 -16.98 -6.59 5.50
CA SER A 118 -17.88 -5.99 4.51
C SER A 118 -19.21 -5.51 5.10
N GLY A 119 -19.41 -5.63 6.41
CA GLY A 119 -20.66 -5.20 7.05
C GLY A 119 -20.88 -3.69 6.93
N PRO A 120 -22.15 -3.23 6.81
CA PRO A 120 -22.47 -1.80 6.80
C PRO A 120 -22.11 -1.15 8.13
N PHE A 121 -21.85 0.15 8.10
CA PHE A 121 -21.73 0.95 9.32
C PHE A 121 -23.11 1.38 9.79
N LEU A 122 -23.45 1.07 11.03
CA LEU A 122 -24.72 1.39 11.64
C LEU A 122 -24.53 2.47 12.69
N GLU A 123 -25.48 3.40 12.74
CA GLU A 123 -25.54 4.47 13.74
C GLU A 123 -25.75 3.87 15.14
N ALA A 124 -24.94 4.33 16.10
CA ALA A 124 -25.03 3.89 17.48
C ALA A 124 -26.36 4.38 18.09
N GLY A 125 -27.25 3.45 18.41
CA GLY A 125 -28.55 3.71 19.03
C GLY A 125 -29.74 3.46 18.11
N THR A 126 -29.70 3.94 16.86
CA THR A 126 -30.81 3.75 15.90
C THR A 126 -30.64 2.53 15.01
N GLY A 127 -29.40 2.09 14.76
CA GLY A 127 -29.12 1.01 13.82
C GLY A 127 -29.30 1.41 12.35
N GLU A 128 -29.49 2.70 12.04
CA GLU A 128 -29.61 3.16 10.66
C GLU A 128 -28.26 3.06 9.93
N PRO A 129 -28.24 2.61 8.66
CA PRO A 129 -27.01 2.53 7.90
C PRO A 129 -26.46 3.92 7.57
N PHE A 130 -25.14 4.04 7.53
CA PHE A 130 -24.46 5.25 7.10
C PHE A 130 -24.86 5.65 5.68
N LYS A 131 -25.20 6.93 5.50
CA LYS A 131 -25.51 7.55 4.21
C LYS A 131 -24.81 8.92 4.13
N LEU A 132 -24.36 9.30 2.94
CA LEU A 132 -23.76 10.61 2.69
C LEU A 132 -24.79 11.74 2.85
N ASN A 133 -26.02 11.52 2.42
CA ASN A 133 -27.14 12.42 2.55
C ASN A 133 -28.42 11.64 2.89
N GLY A 134 -29.35 12.28 3.57
CA GLY A 134 -30.62 11.67 3.91
C GLY A 134 -31.45 12.55 4.83
N SER A 135 -32.48 11.95 5.42
CA SER A 135 -33.25 12.55 6.51
C SER A 135 -33.11 11.67 7.75
N THR A 136 -33.03 12.31 8.92
CA THR A 136 -33.16 11.64 10.22
C THR A 136 -34.59 11.16 10.44
N THR A 137 -34.81 10.34 11.47
CA THR A 137 -36.14 9.88 11.89
C THR A 137 -37.10 11.04 12.22
N SER A 138 -36.57 12.21 12.60
CA SER A 138 -37.36 13.43 12.84
C SER A 138 -37.71 14.21 11.57
N GLY A 139 -37.33 13.70 10.38
CA GLY A 139 -37.51 14.38 9.10
C GLY A 139 -36.47 15.47 8.81
N THR A 140 -35.51 15.72 9.71
CA THR A 140 -34.45 16.72 9.46
C THR A 140 -33.50 16.19 8.41
N GLN A 141 -33.38 16.90 7.29
CA GLN A 141 -32.42 16.59 6.23
C GLN A 141 -30.99 16.88 6.67
N TYR A 142 -30.05 16.03 6.24
CA TYR A 142 -28.65 16.16 6.57
C TYR A 142 -27.73 15.82 5.40
N MET A 143 -26.52 16.36 5.48
CA MET A 143 -25.39 16.06 4.60
C MET A 143 -24.14 15.80 5.45
N THR A 144 -23.42 14.71 5.21
CA THR A 144 -22.17 14.41 5.92
C THR A 144 -21.02 15.27 5.38
N GLY A 145 -20.64 16.30 6.13
CA GLY A 145 -19.59 17.25 5.73
C GLY A 145 -18.18 16.85 6.14
N ALA A 146 -18.06 16.00 7.17
CA ALA A 146 -16.79 15.43 7.58
C ALA A 146 -17.01 14.09 8.29
N ILE A 147 -15.93 13.33 8.45
CA ILE A 147 -15.88 12.20 9.37
C ILE A 147 -14.71 12.37 10.33
N ARG A 148 -14.81 11.80 11.52
CA ARG A 148 -13.72 11.72 12.49
C ARG A 148 -13.35 10.26 12.68
N VAL A 149 -12.11 9.92 12.36
CA VAL A 149 -11.60 8.56 12.46
C VAL A 149 -10.46 8.55 13.46
N LYS A 150 -10.45 7.57 14.35
CA LYS A 150 -9.33 7.32 15.25
C LYS A 150 -8.55 6.11 14.73
N ALA A 151 -7.40 6.33 14.08
CA ALA A 151 -6.52 5.23 13.71
C ALA A 151 -5.79 4.68 14.95
N ALA A 152 -5.17 3.51 14.82
CA ALA A 152 -4.46 2.85 15.93
C ALA A 152 -3.33 3.71 16.52
N ASP A 153 -2.66 4.49 15.67
CA ASP A 153 -1.51 5.33 16.05
C ASP A 153 -1.90 6.78 16.38
N ASP A 154 -3.18 7.16 16.23
CA ASP A 154 -3.65 8.52 16.50
C ASP A 154 -4.05 8.67 17.98
N PRO A 155 -3.57 9.70 18.71
CA PRO A 155 -3.96 9.93 20.10
C PRO A 155 -5.45 10.31 20.22
N GLU A 156 -5.98 11.05 19.24
CA GLU A 156 -7.34 11.57 19.20
C GLU A 156 -8.00 11.34 17.82
N PRO A 157 -9.35 11.32 17.72
CA PRO A 157 -10.03 11.23 16.43
C PRO A 157 -9.70 12.42 15.51
N VAL A 158 -9.10 12.11 14.36
CA VAL A 158 -8.70 13.07 13.33
C VAL A 158 -9.87 13.36 12.41
N ARG A 159 -10.07 14.63 12.05
CA ARG A 159 -11.16 15.11 11.20
C ARG A 159 -10.77 15.07 9.72
N TYR A 160 -11.65 14.49 8.91
CA TYR A 160 -11.52 14.35 7.46
C TYR A 160 -12.70 15.03 6.78
N LYS A 161 -12.44 16.12 6.05
CA LYS A 161 -13.44 16.94 5.39
C LYS A 161 -13.77 16.41 4.01
N VAL A 162 -15.04 16.39 3.64
CA VAL A 162 -15.44 15.96 2.30
C VAL A 162 -15.20 17.04 1.25
N THR A 163 -14.68 16.65 0.09
CA THR A 163 -14.46 17.56 -1.04
C THR A 163 -15.75 17.71 -1.87
N LEU A 164 -16.46 18.81 -1.66
CA LEU A 164 -17.72 19.12 -2.36
C LEU A 164 -17.49 19.98 -3.60
N LYS A 165 -18.36 19.81 -4.60
CA LYS A 165 -18.49 20.73 -5.73
C LYS A 165 -19.59 21.74 -5.42
N GLU A 166 -19.25 23.02 -5.48
CA GLU A 166 -20.23 24.10 -5.34
C GLU A 166 -20.66 24.59 -6.72
N ASP A 167 -21.96 24.64 -6.97
CA ASP A 167 -22.49 25.24 -8.18
C ASP A 167 -22.30 26.77 -8.12
N PRO A 168 -21.65 27.41 -9.11
CA PRO A 168 -21.37 28.85 -9.06
C PRO A 168 -22.65 29.71 -9.07
N ARG A 169 -23.73 29.21 -9.67
CA ARG A 169 -25.00 29.93 -9.83
C ARG A 169 -25.91 29.74 -8.63
N THR A 170 -26.10 28.51 -8.16
CA THR A 170 -27.05 28.22 -7.07
C THR A 170 -26.40 28.17 -5.70
N LYS A 171 -25.06 28.12 -5.62
CA LYS A 171 -24.28 27.88 -4.40
C LYS A 171 -24.63 26.56 -3.72
N THR A 172 -25.29 25.65 -4.43
CA THR A 172 -25.63 24.31 -3.94
C THR A 172 -24.37 23.46 -3.89
N LYS A 173 -24.13 22.82 -2.75
CA LYS A 173 -23.01 21.90 -2.56
C LYS A 173 -23.46 20.49 -2.92
N THR A 174 -22.73 19.84 -3.83
CA THR A 174 -22.99 18.46 -4.26
C THR A 174 -21.75 17.60 -4.10
N TYR A 175 -21.95 16.31 -3.88
CA TYR A 175 -20.87 15.33 -3.83
C TYR A 175 -20.26 15.16 -5.22
N LYS A 176 -18.93 15.05 -5.29
CA LYS A 176 -18.27 14.58 -6.51
C LYS A 176 -18.50 13.07 -6.66
N PRO A 177 -18.53 12.52 -7.90
CA PRO A 177 -18.57 11.08 -8.10
C PRO A 177 -17.48 10.34 -7.32
N ASP A 178 -16.26 10.91 -7.26
CA ASP A 178 -15.13 10.38 -6.49
C ASP A 178 -14.95 11.13 -5.17
N SER A 179 -16.03 11.26 -4.39
CA SER A 179 -15.98 11.96 -3.11
C SER A 179 -15.02 11.27 -2.14
N LYS A 180 -14.08 12.06 -1.61
CA LYS A 180 -13.12 11.62 -0.59
C LYS A 180 -13.26 12.53 0.62
N PHE A 181 -13.01 11.95 1.79
CA PHE A 181 -12.83 12.68 3.03
C PHE A 181 -11.33 12.87 3.24
N GLU A 182 -10.84 14.09 3.05
CA GLU A 182 -9.42 14.45 3.14
C GLU A 182 -9.09 15.02 4.52
N GLU A 183 -7.97 14.62 5.10
CA GLU A 183 -7.50 15.12 6.40
C GLU A 183 -7.22 16.63 6.36
N GLU A 184 -7.70 17.40 7.34
CA GLU A 184 -7.59 18.87 7.30
C GLU A 184 -6.14 19.40 7.32
N LYS A 185 -5.21 18.67 7.93
CA LYS A 185 -3.79 19.07 8.09
C LYS A 185 -2.82 18.02 7.55
N GLY A 186 -3.29 17.09 6.74
CA GLY A 186 -2.49 15.96 6.30
C GLY A 186 -2.85 15.50 4.90
N SER A 187 -2.29 14.37 4.51
CA SER A 187 -2.46 13.77 3.18
C SER A 187 -3.24 12.45 3.24
N ARG A 188 -3.69 12.03 4.42
CA ARG A 188 -4.53 10.85 4.59
C ARG A 188 -5.94 11.13 4.10
N TYR A 189 -6.61 10.11 3.57
CA TYR A 189 -7.99 10.26 3.14
C TYR A 189 -8.80 8.96 3.30
N VAL A 190 -10.11 9.09 3.35
CA VAL A 190 -11.07 7.98 3.31
C VAL A 190 -11.91 8.11 2.05
N ASP A 191 -12.02 7.02 1.30
CA ASP A 191 -12.89 6.98 0.12
C ASP A 191 -14.35 6.82 0.56
N ALA A 192 -15.26 7.67 0.06
CA ALA A 192 -16.66 7.63 0.45
C ALA A 192 -17.38 6.34 0.00
N HIS A 193 -16.89 5.69 -1.07
CA HIS A 193 -17.45 4.42 -1.56
C HIS A 193 -16.93 3.21 -0.79
N GLN A 194 -15.76 3.35 -0.16
CA GLN A 194 -15.11 2.30 0.61
C GLN A 194 -14.92 2.74 2.07
N MET A 195 -16.05 3.05 2.72
CA MET A 195 -16.04 3.40 4.13
C MET A 195 -15.40 2.31 4.98
N GLY A 196 -14.61 2.74 5.97
CA GLY A 196 -13.86 1.85 6.87
C GLY A 196 -12.42 1.58 6.45
N THR A 197 -11.94 2.21 5.37
CA THR A 197 -10.53 2.13 4.96
C THR A 197 -9.91 3.53 4.92
N LEU A 198 -8.92 3.75 5.78
CA LEU A 198 -8.10 4.96 5.79
C LEU A 198 -6.87 4.74 4.92
N VAL A 199 -6.70 5.58 3.89
CA VAL A 199 -5.55 5.56 3.01
C VAL A 199 -4.49 6.52 3.58
N VAL A 200 -3.34 5.96 3.97
CA VAL A 200 -2.20 6.70 4.53
C VAL A 200 -1.06 6.68 3.51
N PRO A 201 -0.76 7.81 2.85
CA PRO A 201 0.41 7.90 1.97
C PRO A 201 1.68 7.77 2.80
N SER A 202 2.66 7.01 2.30
CA SER A 202 3.93 6.83 3.01
C SER A 202 5.10 7.22 2.12
N THR A 203 5.53 8.47 2.23
CA THR A 203 6.70 8.99 1.50
C THR A 203 7.95 8.16 1.78
N GLY A 204 8.17 7.74 3.03
CA GLY A 204 9.30 6.90 3.38
C GLY A 204 9.25 5.53 2.69
N THR A 205 8.06 4.95 2.56
CA THR A 205 7.87 3.69 1.81
C THR A 205 8.17 3.88 0.33
N VAL A 206 7.69 4.98 -0.28
CA VAL A 206 7.97 5.31 -1.68
C VAL A 206 9.47 5.44 -1.94
N VAL A 207 10.18 6.22 -1.12
CA VAL A 207 11.62 6.44 -1.28
C VAL A 207 12.39 5.12 -1.16
N LEU A 208 12.09 4.29 -0.15
CA LEU A 208 12.78 3.01 0.02
C LEU A 208 12.47 2.03 -1.11
N ALA A 209 11.21 1.96 -1.56
CA ALA A 209 10.83 1.11 -2.69
C ALA A 209 11.57 1.53 -3.97
N LEU A 210 11.63 2.83 -4.27
CA LEU A 210 12.38 3.35 -5.41
C LEU A 210 13.88 3.04 -5.29
N LEU A 211 14.46 3.22 -4.09
CA LEU A 211 15.85 2.88 -3.83
C LEU A 211 16.15 1.40 -4.08
N LEU A 212 15.29 0.49 -3.61
CA LEU A 212 15.45 -0.95 -3.82
C LEU A 212 15.36 -1.33 -5.30
N ASN A 213 14.42 -0.75 -6.04
CA ASN A 213 14.30 -0.98 -7.49
C ASN A 213 15.53 -0.45 -8.25
N PHE A 214 16.04 0.73 -7.89
CA PHE A 214 17.27 1.28 -8.48
C PHE A 214 18.50 0.43 -8.12
N MET A 215 18.63 0.02 -6.86
CA MET A 215 19.72 -0.84 -6.41
C MET A 215 19.71 -2.19 -7.10
N LEU A 216 18.55 -2.75 -7.43
CA LEU A 216 18.47 -3.97 -8.23
C LEU A 216 19.14 -3.78 -9.60
N MET A 217 18.84 -2.67 -10.27
CA MET A 217 19.45 -2.34 -11.57
C MET A 217 20.96 -2.15 -11.45
N ALA A 218 21.40 -1.43 -10.42
CA ALA A 218 22.82 -1.22 -10.15
C ALA A 218 23.54 -2.56 -9.85
N VAL A 219 22.93 -3.43 -9.04
CA VAL A 219 23.48 -4.75 -8.69
C VAL A 219 23.59 -5.64 -9.94
N TRP A 220 22.58 -5.66 -10.81
CA TRP A 220 22.68 -6.38 -12.08
C TRP A 220 23.79 -5.82 -12.98
N LEU A 221 23.91 -4.49 -13.08
CA LEU A 221 24.97 -3.86 -13.88
C LEU A 221 26.36 -4.20 -13.33
N VAL A 222 26.56 -4.09 -12.02
CA VAL A 222 27.82 -4.42 -11.33
C VAL A 222 28.11 -5.93 -11.39
N ALA A 223 27.08 -6.78 -11.45
CA ALA A 223 27.27 -8.22 -11.61
C ALA A 223 27.69 -8.56 -13.05
N ILE A 224 27.11 -7.92 -14.06
CA ILE A 224 27.32 -8.25 -15.48
C ILE A 224 28.59 -7.61 -16.03
N TRP A 225 28.81 -6.32 -15.75
CA TRP A 225 29.85 -5.53 -16.38
C TRP A 225 31.28 -6.06 -16.16
N PRO A 226 31.78 -6.18 -14.90
CA PRO A 226 33.13 -6.68 -14.65
C PRO A 226 33.26 -8.18 -14.93
N VAL A 227 32.19 -8.97 -14.74
CA VAL A 227 32.23 -10.43 -14.87
C VAL A 227 32.34 -10.83 -16.33
N LEU A 228 31.51 -10.24 -17.20
CA LEU A 228 31.47 -10.59 -18.62
C LEU A 228 32.41 -9.75 -19.50
N ARG A 229 33.11 -8.75 -18.93
CA ARG A 229 33.98 -7.80 -19.68
C ARG A 229 33.25 -7.13 -20.84
N PHE A 230 31.95 -6.92 -20.68
CA PHE A 230 31.13 -6.28 -21.70
C PHE A 230 31.49 -4.81 -21.86
N SER A 231 31.24 -4.27 -23.06
CA SER A 231 31.13 -2.82 -23.19
C SER A 231 30.02 -2.33 -22.27
N LEU A 232 30.14 -1.10 -21.76
CA LEU A 232 29.16 -0.56 -20.81
C LEU A 232 27.74 -0.59 -21.41
N GLY A 233 27.59 -0.31 -22.71
CA GLY A 233 26.30 -0.37 -23.40
C GLY A 233 25.64 -1.76 -23.35
N HIS A 234 26.39 -2.83 -23.68
CA HIS A 234 25.86 -4.20 -23.56
C HIS A 234 25.50 -4.54 -22.11
N ALA A 235 26.35 -4.16 -21.15
CA ALA A 235 26.09 -4.42 -19.75
C ALA A 235 24.80 -3.74 -19.26
N VAL A 236 24.54 -2.49 -19.68
CA VAL A 236 23.30 -1.76 -19.37
C VAL A 236 22.08 -2.45 -19.98
N VAL A 237 22.15 -2.88 -21.25
CA VAL A 237 21.03 -3.58 -21.90
C VAL A 237 20.72 -4.90 -21.21
N PHE A 238 21.73 -5.73 -20.93
CA PHE A 238 21.52 -7.00 -20.24
C PHE A 238 21.06 -6.82 -18.79
N ALA A 239 21.60 -5.83 -18.07
CA ALA A 239 21.13 -5.49 -16.73
C ALA A 239 19.67 -5.04 -16.76
N GLY A 240 19.29 -4.23 -17.76
CA GLY A 240 17.92 -3.86 -18.09
C GLY A 240 16.99 -5.06 -18.20
N ALA A 241 17.33 -5.97 -19.11
CA ALA A 241 16.52 -7.16 -19.38
C ALA A 241 16.41 -8.09 -18.16
N LEU A 242 17.53 -8.44 -17.51
CA LEU A 242 17.52 -9.34 -16.35
C LEU A 242 16.89 -8.69 -15.11
N GLY A 243 17.07 -7.38 -14.93
CA GLY A 243 16.38 -6.60 -13.91
C GLY A 243 14.87 -6.61 -14.10
N LEU A 244 14.39 -6.39 -15.33
CA LEU A 244 12.98 -6.46 -15.67
C LEU A 244 12.40 -7.87 -15.43
N ILE A 245 13.08 -8.92 -15.90
CA ILE A 245 12.67 -10.32 -15.67
C ILE A 245 12.60 -10.60 -14.16
N THR A 246 13.58 -10.11 -13.40
CA THR A 246 13.57 -10.24 -11.94
C THR A 246 12.34 -9.56 -11.34
N MET A 247 12.01 -8.34 -11.75
CA MET A 247 10.88 -7.59 -11.21
C MET A 247 9.51 -8.19 -11.57
N LEU A 248 9.38 -8.74 -12.78
CA LEU A 248 8.10 -9.23 -13.31
C LEU A 248 7.84 -10.70 -12.98
N ALA A 249 8.87 -11.54 -12.94
CA ALA A 249 8.71 -12.99 -12.79
C ALA A 249 9.28 -13.52 -11.47
N VAL A 250 10.50 -13.13 -11.10
CA VAL A 250 11.20 -13.75 -9.96
C VAL A 250 10.68 -13.19 -8.63
N MET A 251 10.69 -11.87 -8.46
CA MET A 251 10.35 -11.21 -7.20
C MET A 251 8.90 -11.47 -6.75
N PRO A 252 7.88 -11.42 -7.63
CA PRO A 252 6.51 -11.74 -7.21
C PRO A 252 6.37 -13.16 -6.66
N VAL A 253 7.07 -14.14 -7.25
CA VAL A 253 7.07 -15.53 -6.77
C VAL A 253 7.75 -15.64 -5.41
N LEU A 254 8.92 -15.00 -5.24
CA LEU A 254 9.64 -14.99 -3.97
C LEU A 254 8.82 -14.32 -2.86
N PHE A 255 8.19 -13.18 -3.16
CA PHE A 255 7.31 -12.48 -2.22
C PHE A 255 6.10 -13.32 -1.84
N ARG A 256 5.42 -13.95 -2.80
CA ARG A 256 4.25 -14.79 -2.52
C ARG A 256 4.59 -15.91 -1.53
N HIS A 257 5.68 -16.64 -1.76
CA HIS A 257 6.10 -17.75 -0.89
C HIS A 257 6.32 -17.32 0.56
N VAL A 258 6.93 -16.14 0.73
CA VAL A 258 7.23 -15.56 2.03
C VAL A 258 5.99 -14.98 2.73
N ARG A 259 5.07 -14.37 1.98
CA ARG A 259 3.86 -13.74 2.53
C ARG A 259 2.85 -14.79 2.99
N GLU A 260 2.69 -15.88 2.25
CA GLU A 260 1.82 -17.01 2.63
C GLU A 260 2.27 -17.69 3.93
N SER A 261 3.56 -17.59 4.26
CA SER A 261 4.14 -18.21 5.47
C SER A 261 3.80 -17.48 6.78
N LYS A 262 3.25 -16.25 6.74
CA LYS A 262 2.87 -15.50 7.94
C LYS A 262 1.38 -15.72 8.22
N PRO A 263 1.00 -16.42 9.31
CA PRO A 263 -0.40 -16.54 9.70
C PRO A 263 -1.02 -15.14 9.80
N PRO A 264 -2.28 -14.95 9.35
CA PRO A 264 -2.95 -13.67 9.51
C PRO A 264 -2.82 -13.24 10.98
N ALA A 265 -2.46 -11.98 11.21
CA ALA A 265 -2.33 -11.45 12.56
C ALA A 265 -3.58 -11.88 13.35
N PRO A 266 -3.43 -12.53 14.53
CA PRO A 266 -4.58 -13.03 15.27
C PRO A 266 -5.56 -11.89 15.39
N ALA A 267 -6.76 -12.08 14.81
CA ALA A 267 -7.82 -11.08 14.81
C ALA A 267 -7.89 -10.57 16.24
N ALA A 268 -7.52 -9.30 16.46
CA ALA A 268 -7.35 -8.70 17.77
C ALA A 268 -8.48 -9.23 18.64
N ALA A 269 -8.15 -10.14 19.56
CA ALA A 269 -9.15 -10.97 20.19
C ALA A 269 -10.12 -10.00 20.83
N LEU A 270 -11.33 -9.92 20.28
CA LEU A 270 -12.39 -9.09 20.82
C LEU A 270 -12.47 -9.51 22.27
N THR A 271 -11.97 -8.66 23.16
CA THR A 271 -12.10 -8.83 24.59
C THR A 271 -13.59 -8.81 24.81
N ARG A 272 -14.21 -10.00 24.84
CA ARG A 272 -15.60 -10.15 25.23
C ARG A 272 -15.67 -9.48 26.59
N PRO A 273 -16.45 -8.39 26.74
CA PRO A 273 -16.65 -7.84 28.07
C PRO A 273 -17.20 -8.98 28.93
N ALA A 274 -16.56 -9.22 30.07
CA ALA A 274 -17.01 -10.21 31.02
C ALA A 274 -18.46 -9.89 31.35
N VAL A 275 -19.38 -10.76 30.93
CA VAL A 275 -20.79 -10.65 31.29
C VAL A 275 -20.85 -11.00 32.78
N THR A 276 -20.83 -9.98 33.63
CA THR A 276 -21.16 -10.12 35.04
C THR A 276 -22.64 -10.50 35.09
N ARG A 277 -22.93 -11.78 35.34
CA ARG A 277 -24.29 -12.21 35.71
C ARG A 277 -24.56 -11.63 37.09
N VAL A 278 -25.58 -10.78 37.18
CA VAL A 278 -26.20 -10.32 38.43
C VAL A 278 -27.31 -11.29 38.78
#